data_AF-T0Q949-F1
#
_entry.id   AF-T0Q949-F1
#
_cell.length_a   1.000
_cell.length_b   1.000
_cell.length_c   1.000
_cell.angle_alpha   90.00
_cell.angle_beta   90.00
_cell.angle_gamma   90.00
#
_symmetry.space_group_name_H-M   'P 1'
#
loop_
_entity.id
_entity.type
_entity.pdbx_description
1 polymer ?
#
loop_
_entity_poly.entity_id
_entity_poly.type
_entity_poly.pdbx_seq_one_letter_code
_entity_poly.pdbx_strand_id
1 'polypeptide(L)'
;MEVSTETSSETVYKIIMIGSGAVGKTNLIGVGARGAQFNDMSPMTTNPEFATVKVKRPDWKPGQAHQYITAHLWDTAGQERYQAISASHYRRVNGAIMVYDVTNKQSFREVSPGVSHSTLCWLRALKQNADPDLLGAVMLMENKSDLLKNGEPRPPSYVQEADVDKLLLDVVYKDPPTGLGWLHDAPPADVHAYRVANALMFARSSAMTNDCELFELNERKAATVHEMFQQQSDAIGYEKTDTVTSVTHAIEALVLRIYERSKDMNANGSKVKGRPFKIVPKPKHEEVSEACCS
;
A
#
# COMPACT_ATOMS: atom_id res chain seq x y z
N MET A 1 -1.69 43.90 16.91
CA MET A 1 -1.89 42.44 16.78
C MET A 1 -0.99 41.97 15.66
N GLU A 2 0.20 41.50 16.01
CA GLU A 2 1.05 40.80 15.05
C GLU A 2 0.38 39.47 14.75
N VAL A 3 -0.06 39.29 13.50
CA VAL A 3 -0.45 37.98 13.00
C VAL A 3 0.85 37.20 12.86
N SER A 4 1.14 36.35 13.84
CA SER A 4 2.19 35.35 13.74
C SER A 4 1.79 34.39 12.61
N THR A 5 2.26 34.65 11.39
CA THR A 5 2.22 33.68 10.32
C THR A 5 3.18 32.55 10.71
N GLU A 6 2.67 31.52 11.39
CA GLU A 6 3.35 30.23 11.43
C GLU A 6 3.52 29.79 9.96
N THR A 7 4.73 29.91 9.45
CA THR A 7 5.15 29.34 8.18
C THR A 7 5.14 27.83 8.35
N SER A 8 3.96 27.21 8.35
CA SER A 8 3.82 25.76 8.34
C SER A 8 4.51 25.26 7.07
N SER A 9 5.64 24.57 7.21
CA SER A 9 6.37 24.00 6.07
C SER A 9 5.49 22.95 5.38
N GLU A 10 5.44 22.98 4.05
CA GLU A 10 4.78 21.92 3.28
C GLU A 10 5.45 20.57 3.59
N THR A 11 4.68 19.62 4.11
CA THR A 11 5.20 18.28 4.39
C THR A 11 5.22 17.49 3.09
N VAL A 12 6.41 17.02 2.69
CA VAL A 12 6.61 16.18 1.50
C VAL A 12 6.84 14.74 1.94
N TYR A 13 5.98 13.83 1.49
CA TYR A 13 6.11 12.41 1.79
C TYR A 13 7.08 11.72 0.83
N LYS A 14 8.01 10.94 1.38
CA LYS A 14 8.93 10.12 0.58
C LYS A 14 8.36 8.70 0.45
N ILE A 15 8.08 8.26 -0.78
CA ILE A 15 7.65 6.89 -1.07
C ILE A 15 8.75 6.22 -1.90
N ILE A 16 9.22 5.05 -1.48
CA ILE A 16 10.21 4.28 -2.26
C ILE A 16 9.53 3.14 -3.03
N MET A 17 9.90 2.96 -4.29
CA MET A 17 9.47 1.81 -5.08
C MET A 17 10.60 0.78 -5.13
N ILE A 18 10.37 -0.44 -4.64
CA ILE A 18 11.37 -1.49 -4.51
C ILE A 18 10.88 -2.79 -5.17
N GLY A 19 11.79 -3.60 -5.68
CA GLY A 19 11.45 -4.82 -6.42
C GLY A 19 12.52 -5.15 -7.45
N SER A 20 12.50 -6.38 -7.98
CA SER A 20 13.52 -6.86 -8.92
C SER A 20 13.62 -6.00 -10.19
N GLY A 21 14.71 -6.15 -10.93
CA GLY A 21 14.83 -5.56 -12.27
C GLY A 21 13.74 -6.06 -13.21
N ALA A 22 13.31 -5.20 -14.14
CA ALA A 22 12.31 -5.51 -15.18
C ALA A 22 10.88 -5.86 -14.69
N VAL A 23 10.57 -5.66 -13.41
CA VAL A 23 9.19 -5.79 -12.88
C VAL A 23 8.28 -4.64 -13.30
N GLY A 24 8.82 -3.56 -13.87
CA GLY A 24 8.05 -2.44 -14.43
C GLY A 24 7.91 -1.20 -13.55
N LYS A 25 8.75 -1.03 -12.51
CA LYS A 25 8.75 0.14 -11.59
C LYS A 25 8.73 1.50 -12.32
N THR A 26 9.65 1.69 -13.26
CA THR A 26 9.77 2.93 -14.04
C THR A 26 8.52 3.22 -14.87
N ASN A 27 7.92 2.20 -15.49
CA ASN A 27 6.68 2.35 -16.25
C ASN A 27 5.48 2.65 -15.34
N LEU A 28 5.39 2.02 -14.16
CA LEU A 28 4.36 2.32 -13.16
C LEU A 28 4.45 3.77 -12.69
N ILE A 29 5.65 4.29 -12.44
CA ILE A 29 5.85 5.71 -12.09
C ILE A 29 5.54 6.62 -13.28
N GLY A 30 5.97 6.27 -14.48
CA GLY A 30 5.69 7.03 -15.70
C GLY A 30 4.20 7.21 -15.91
N VAL A 31 3.46 6.11 -15.95
CA VAL A 31 2.01 6.12 -16.21
C VAL A 31 1.24 6.66 -15.01
N GLY A 32 1.53 6.14 -13.81
CA GLY A 32 0.75 6.44 -12.60
C GLY A 32 0.99 7.83 -12.01
N ALA A 33 2.21 8.37 -12.11
CA ALA A 33 2.58 9.65 -11.48
C ALA A 33 2.87 10.77 -12.47
N ARG A 34 3.37 10.46 -13.67
CA ARG A 34 3.75 11.48 -14.68
C ARG A 34 2.72 11.61 -15.81
N GLY A 35 1.70 10.75 -15.85
CA GLY A 35 0.74 10.70 -16.96
C GLY A 35 1.39 10.35 -18.30
N ALA A 36 2.56 9.71 -18.27
CA ALA A 36 3.28 9.30 -19.45
C ALA A 36 2.61 8.07 -20.10
N GLN A 37 2.93 7.84 -21.37
CA GLN A 37 2.56 6.58 -22.02
C GLN A 37 3.52 5.46 -21.60
N PHE A 38 3.03 4.23 -21.62
CA PHE A 38 3.85 3.05 -21.41
C PHE A 38 5.00 2.99 -22.43
N ASN A 39 6.20 2.64 -21.96
CA ASN A 39 7.37 2.46 -22.80
C ASN A 39 7.95 1.06 -22.64
N ASP A 40 7.76 0.21 -23.65
CA ASP A 40 8.28 -1.16 -23.67
C ASP A 40 9.82 -1.19 -23.72
N MET A 41 10.43 -0.18 -24.32
CA MET A 41 11.87 0.00 -24.43
C MET A 41 12.43 0.88 -23.30
N SER A 42 11.77 0.90 -22.13
CA SER A 42 12.25 1.68 -20.98
C SER A 42 13.68 1.24 -20.63
N PRO A 43 14.67 2.17 -20.63
CA PRO A 43 16.03 1.81 -20.31
C PRO A 43 16.12 1.34 -18.85
N MET A 44 17.15 0.54 -18.56
CA MET A 44 17.43 0.18 -17.18
C MET A 44 17.74 1.43 -16.35
N THR A 45 17.07 1.57 -15.21
CA THR A 45 17.33 2.66 -14.26
C THR A 45 18.75 2.52 -13.70
N THR A 46 19.61 3.49 -14.01
CA THR A 46 20.99 3.58 -13.50
C THR A 46 21.10 4.52 -12.32
N ASN A 47 20.35 5.62 -12.33
CA ASN A 47 20.32 6.63 -11.28
C ASN A 47 18.94 6.68 -10.63
N PRO A 48 18.86 6.85 -9.29
CA PRO A 48 17.59 7.06 -8.63
C PRO A 48 16.99 8.40 -9.06
N GLU A 49 15.76 8.37 -9.54
CA GLU A 49 14.95 9.54 -9.84
C GLU A 49 13.69 9.52 -9.00
N PHE A 50 13.04 10.67 -8.85
CA PHE A 50 11.70 10.70 -8.28
C PHE A 50 10.68 11.37 -9.21
N ALA A 51 9.43 10.97 -9.05
CA ALA A 51 8.28 11.68 -9.59
C ALA A 51 7.54 12.38 -8.45
N THR A 52 7.04 13.59 -8.71
CA THR A 52 6.20 14.32 -7.75
C THR A 52 4.74 14.03 -8.03
N VAL A 53 4.02 13.54 -7.02
CA VAL A 53 2.58 13.35 -7.02
C VAL A 53 1.95 14.38 -6.09
N LYS A 54 0.87 15.02 -6.54
CA LYS A 54 0.08 15.96 -5.75
C LYS A 54 -1.33 15.46 -5.61
N VAL A 55 -1.75 15.15 -4.38
CA VAL A 55 -3.08 14.64 -4.07
C VAL A 55 -3.87 15.70 -3.34
N LYS A 56 -5.11 15.98 -3.73
CA LYS A 56 -5.94 16.97 -3.04
C LYS A 56 -6.17 16.51 -1.60
N ARG A 57 -5.92 17.38 -0.62
CA ARG A 57 -6.18 17.07 0.79
C ARG A 57 -7.68 16.89 1.03
N PRO A 58 -8.10 15.78 1.65
CA PRO A 58 -9.53 15.50 1.86
C PRO A 58 -10.16 16.43 2.89
N ASP A 59 -9.37 16.93 3.85
CA ASP A 59 -9.80 17.80 4.96
C ASP A 59 -9.50 19.29 4.72
N TRP A 60 -9.01 19.66 3.54
CA TRP A 60 -8.71 21.05 3.22
C TRP A 60 -9.97 21.90 3.05
N LYS A 61 -9.93 23.13 3.59
CA LYS A 61 -10.99 24.13 3.47
C LYS A 61 -10.48 25.39 2.75
N PRO A 62 -11.33 26.08 1.98
CA PRO A 62 -10.98 27.37 1.38
C PRO A 62 -10.39 28.34 2.42
N GLY A 63 -9.29 29.00 2.06
CA GLY A 63 -8.54 29.89 2.95
C GLY A 63 -7.45 29.20 3.78
N GLN A 64 -7.34 27.87 3.77
CA GLN A 64 -6.21 27.16 4.35
C GLN A 64 -5.04 27.06 3.36
N ALA A 65 -3.82 27.17 3.87
CA ALA A 65 -2.62 26.85 3.11
C ALA A 65 -2.52 25.35 2.79
N HIS A 66 -1.67 25.00 1.83
CA HIS A 66 -1.36 23.61 1.45
C HIS A 66 -2.60 22.82 1.03
N GLN A 67 -3.22 23.17 -0.10
CA GLN A 67 -4.38 22.45 -0.65
C GLN A 67 -4.08 21.00 -1.04
N TYR A 68 -2.82 20.72 -1.36
CA TYR A 68 -2.37 19.43 -1.84
C TYR A 68 -1.41 18.80 -0.85
N ILE A 69 -1.43 17.47 -0.82
CA ILE A 69 -0.42 16.61 -0.24
C ILE A 69 0.61 16.36 -1.33
N THR A 70 1.88 16.66 -1.07
CA THR A 70 2.96 16.40 -2.02
C THR A 70 3.71 15.12 -1.61
N ALA A 71 3.89 14.21 -2.56
CA ALA A 71 4.68 12.98 -2.38
C ALA A 71 5.74 12.84 -3.48
N HIS A 72 6.93 12.37 -3.10
CA HIS A 72 7.99 11.99 -4.02
C HIS A 72 8.08 10.47 -4.10
N LEU A 73 7.78 9.92 -5.27
CA LEU A 73 7.92 8.50 -5.59
C LEU A 73 9.31 8.27 -6.17
N TRP A 74 10.17 7.63 -5.40
CA TRP A 74 11.53 7.29 -5.79
C TRP A 74 11.55 6.00 -6.61
N ASP A 75 11.94 6.11 -7.88
CA ASP A 75 12.31 4.98 -8.73
C ASP A 75 13.73 4.55 -8.33
N THR A 76 13.86 3.41 -7.66
CA THR A 76 15.17 2.80 -7.46
C THR A 76 15.48 1.90 -8.64
N ALA A 77 16.77 1.74 -8.95
CA ALA A 77 17.17 0.60 -9.77
C ALA A 77 16.59 -0.70 -9.15
N GLY A 78 16.40 -1.74 -9.97
CA GLY A 78 16.10 -3.10 -9.48
C GLY A 78 17.24 -4.08 -9.75
N GLN A 79 18.38 -3.55 -10.22
CA GLN A 79 19.55 -4.34 -10.61
C GLN A 79 20.61 -4.40 -9.53
N GLU A 80 20.42 -3.70 -8.42
CA GLU A 80 21.30 -3.73 -7.25
C GLU A 80 21.23 -5.06 -6.46
N ARG A 81 20.82 -6.15 -7.12
CA ARG A 81 20.92 -7.55 -6.65
C ARG A 81 22.32 -7.93 -6.14
N TYR A 82 23.35 -7.11 -6.36
CA TYR A 82 24.70 -7.33 -5.82
C TYR A 82 25.07 -6.46 -4.61
N GLN A 83 24.38 -5.35 -4.35
CA GLN A 83 24.53 -4.53 -3.13
C GLN A 83 23.21 -3.81 -2.90
N ALA A 84 22.44 -4.23 -1.89
CA ALA A 84 21.17 -3.64 -1.47
C ALA A 84 21.07 -2.14 -1.76
N ILE A 85 19.90 -1.68 -2.21
CA ILE A 85 19.51 -0.25 -2.17
C ILE A 85 20.15 0.34 -0.91
N SER A 86 21.09 1.28 -1.07
CA SER A 86 21.88 1.75 0.07
C SER A 86 20.94 2.13 1.20
N ALA A 87 21.24 1.75 2.44
CA ALA A 87 20.40 2.01 3.61
C ALA A 87 19.93 3.49 3.69
N SER A 88 20.71 4.41 3.11
CA SER A 88 20.35 5.82 2.93
C SER A 88 19.06 6.08 2.16
N HIS A 89 18.68 5.24 1.19
CA HIS A 89 17.44 5.41 0.42
C HIS A 89 16.21 5.04 1.26
N TYR A 90 16.34 4.09 2.19
CA TYR A 90 15.28 3.73 3.15
C TYR A 90 15.14 4.76 4.29
N ARG A 91 16.13 5.63 4.48
CA ARG A 91 16.07 6.67 5.51
C ARG A 91 14.93 7.66 5.21
N ARG A 92 14.14 7.94 6.25
CA ARG A 92 13.01 8.89 6.24
C ARG A 92 11.97 8.59 5.16
N VAL A 93 11.77 7.32 4.80
CA VAL A 93 10.66 6.93 3.94
C VAL A 93 9.37 6.96 4.74
N ASN A 94 8.33 7.54 4.15
CA ASN A 94 6.99 7.58 4.71
C ASN A 94 6.10 6.45 4.18
N GLY A 95 6.49 5.83 3.07
CA GLY A 95 5.83 4.65 2.54
C GLY A 95 6.68 3.90 1.53
N ALA A 96 6.19 2.73 1.14
CA ALA A 96 6.85 1.89 0.14
C ALA A 96 5.85 1.21 -0.80
N ILE A 97 6.25 1.04 -2.06
CA ILE A 97 5.57 0.19 -3.04
C ILE A 97 6.53 -0.95 -3.39
N MET A 98 6.17 -2.18 -3.03
CA MET A 98 6.91 -3.39 -3.37
C MET A 98 6.31 -3.99 -4.64
N VAL A 99 7.07 -4.01 -5.73
CA VAL A 99 6.59 -4.45 -7.03
C VAL A 99 7.14 -5.82 -7.39
N TYR A 100 6.28 -6.70 -7.86
CA TYR A 100 6.67 -7.94 -8.53
C TYR A 100 5.93 -8.09 -9.87
N ASP A 101 6.49 -8.93 -10.75
CA ASP A 101 5.90 -9.28 -12.03
C ASP A 101 5.13 -10.59 -11.88
N VAL A 102 3.84 -10.59 -12.20
CA VAL A 102 2.97 -11.77 -12.05
C VAL A 102 3.46 -12.97 -12.86
N THR A 103 4.17 -12.74 -13.97
CA THR A 103 4.72 -13.79 -14.83
C THR A 103 6.03 -14.38 -14.30
N ASN A 104 6.62 -13.75 -13.27
CA ASN A 104 7.93 -14.09 -12.74
C ASN A 104 7.89 -14.42 -11.25
N LYS A 105 7.75 -15.72 -10.95
CA LYS A 105 7.80 -16.26 -9.58
C LYS A 105 9.03 -15.85 -8.77
N GLN A 106 10.18 -15.67 -9.42
CA GLN A 106 11.40 -15.28 -8.70
C GLN A 106 11.29 -13.86 -8.16
N SER A 107 10.68 -12.93 -8.91
CA SER A 107 10.45 -11.57 -8.42
C SER A 107 9.51 -11.54 -7.21
N PHE A 108 8.50 -12.42 -7.17
CA PHE A 108 7.63 -12.59 -6.01
C PHE A 108 8.35 -13.17 -4.79
N ARG A 109 9.24 -14.14 -5.01
CA ARG A 109 10.08 -14.70 -3.93
C ARG A 109 11.01 -13.67 -3.31
N GLU A 110 11.45 -12.67 -4.08
CA GLU A 110 12.31 -11.60 -3.58
C GLU A 110 11.54 -10.54 -2.76
N VAL A 111 10.23 -10.38 -2.96
CA VAL A 111 9.39 -9.53 -2.07
C VAL A 111 8.96 -10.27 -0.80
N SER A 112 8.76 -11.60 -0.86
CA SER A 112 8.21 -12.41 0.23
C SER A 112 9.28 -13.01 1.18
N PRO A 113 9.19 -12.81 2.50
CA PRO A 113 10.16 -13.33 3.47
C PRO A 113 10.21 -14.87 3.61
N GLY A 114 9.14 -15.56 3.20
CA GLY A 114 8.89 -16.97 3.55
C GLY A 114 9.04 -17.98 2.41
N VAL A 115 9.31 -17.54 1.18
CA VAL A 115 9.36 -18.42 -0.01
C VAL A 115 10.81 -18.66 -0.48
N SER A 116 11.81 -18.06 0.16
CA SER A 116 13.21 -18.18 -0.26
C SER A 116 14.16 -18.40 0.90
N HIS A 117 15.11 -19.33 0.71
CA HIS A 117 16.37 -19.38 1.46
C HIS A 117 17.35 -18.27 1.02
N SER A 118 16.95 -17.41 0.08
CA SER A 118 17.71 -16.24 -0.35
C SER A 118 17.85 -15.22 0.79
N THR A 119 19.06 -14.71 0.96
CA THR A 119 19.40 -13.61 1.87
C THR A 119 18.68 -12.30 1.49
N LEU A 120 18.17 -12.20 0.26
CA LEU A 120 17.51 -11.01 -0.27
C LEU A 120 15.97 -11.09 -0.14
N CYS A 121 15.41 -10.23 0.72
CA CYS A 121 13.97 -10.02 0.85
C CYS A 121 13.69 -8.52 0.99
N TRP A 122 12.97 -7.92 0.03
CA TRP A 122 12.68 -6.48 0.01
C TRP A 122 11.88 -6.03 1.22
N LEU A 123 10.91 -6.83 1.65
CA LEU A 123 10.09 -6.54 2.83
C LEU A 123 10.90 -6.60 4.14
N ARG A 124 11.86 -7.53 4.23
CA ARG A 124 12.81 -7.59 5.35
C ARG A 124 13.76 -6.39 5.34
N ALA A 125 14.30 -6.03 4.17
CA ALA A 125 15.19 -4.88 4.01
C ALA A 125 14.47 -3.57 4.38
N LEU A 126 13.24 -3.38 3.94
CA LEU A 126 12.40 -2.24 4.32
C LEU A 126 12.25 -2.18 5.84
N LYS A 127 11.89 -3.31 6.48
CA LYS A 127 11.76 -3.39 7.95
C LYS A 127 13.05 -3.03 8.69
N GLN A 128 14.20 -3.44 8.19
CA GLN A 128 15.48 -3.25 8.88
C GLN A 128 16.03 -1.83 8.74
N ASN A 129 15.64 -1.09 7.69
CA ASN A 129 16.27 0.18 7.34
C ASN A 129 15.32 1.39 7.36
N ALA A 130 14.00 1.17 7.34
CA ALA A 130 13.01 2.24 7.47
C ALA A 130 12.79 2.61 8.95
N ASP A 131 12.43 3.87 9.17
CA ASP A 131 12.05 4.38 10.47
C ASP A 131 10.59 3.99 10.75
N PRO A 132 10.30 3.16 11.77
CA PRO A 132 8.95 2.68 12.05
C PRO A 132 8.00 3.82 12.45
N ASP A 133 8.53 4.93 12.99
CA ASP A 133 7.72 6.09 13.39
C ASP A 133 7.34 6.98 12.19
N LEU A 134 7.98 6.75 11.03
CA LEU A 134 7.70 7.49 9.79
C LEU A 134 6.97 6.64 8.75
N LEU A 135 7.14 5.31 8.78
CA LEU A 135 6.59 4.39 7.78
C LEU A 135 5.07 4.23 7.93
N GLY A 136 4.34 5.12 7.27
CA GLY A 136 2.88 5.19 7.30
C GLY A 136 2.20 4.05 6.55
N ALA A 137 2.66 3.66 5.36
CA ALA A 137 1.97 2.61 4.61
C ALA A 137 2.90 1.84 3.67
N VAL A 138 2.54 0.58 3.42
CA VAL A 138 3.25 -0.28 2.46
C VAL A 138 2.23 -0.92 1.53
N MET A 139 2.49 -0.85 0.24
CA MET A 139 1.70 -1.48 -0.80
C MET A 139 2.50 -2.59 -1.47
N LEU A 140 1.93 -3.80 -1.54
CA LEU A 140 2.37 -4.85 -2.45
C LEU A 140 1.66 -4.64 -3.79
N MET A 141 2.42 -4.53 -4.88
CA MET A 141 1.91 -4.30 -6.22
C MET A 141 2.30 -5.47 -7.13
N GLU A 142 1.30 -6.24 -7.54
CA GLU A 142 1.38 -7.18 -8.66
C GLU A 142 1.31 -6.38 -9.95
N ASN A 143 2.33 -6.47 -10.81
CA ASN A 143 2.35 -5.79 -12.09
C ASN A 143 2.28 -6.78 -13.27
N LYS A 144 1.95 -6.24 -14.45
CA LYS A 144 1.73 -6.97 -15.70
C LYS A 144 0.50 -7.86 -15.67
N SER A 145 -0.55 -7.42 -14.96
CA SER A 145 -1.81 -8.15 -14.89
C SER A 145 -2.52 -8.27 -16.24
N ASP A 146 -2.16 -7.44 -17.23
CA ASP A 146 -2.61 -7.57 -18.62
C ASP A 146 -2.22 -8.91 -19.28
N LEU A 147 -1.20 -9.59 -18.74
CA LEU A 147 -0.78 -10.93 -19.18
C LEU A 147 -1.60 -12.05 -18.54
N LEU A 148 -2.47 -11.73 -17.57
CA LEU A 148 -3.46 -12.66 -17.05
C LEU A 148 -4.70 -12.67 -17.92
N LYS A 149 -5.30 -13.85 -18.07
CA LYS A 149 -6.57 -14.01 -18.77
C LYS A 149 -7.72 -14.03 -17.77
N ASN A 150 -8.70 -13.16 -17.98
CA ASN A 150 -9.88 -13.08 -17.12
C ASN A 150 -10.65 -14.41 -17.13
N GLY A 151 -10.96 -14.92 -15.94
CA GLY A 151 -11.74 -16.15 -15.76
C GLY A 151 -10.98 -17.45 -16.03
N GLU A 152 -9.70 -17.40 -16.42
CA GLU A 152 -8.85 -18.58 -16.59
C GLU A 152 -7.91 -18.75 -15.38
N PRO A 153 -7.56 -20.00 -15.02
CA PRO A 153 -6.54 -20.24 -14.01
C PRO A 153 -5.18 -19.69 -14.46
N ARG A 154 -4.42 -19.12 -13.52
CA ARG A 154 -3.07 -18.62 -13.80
C ARG A 154 -2.17 -19.76 -14.29
N PRO A 155 -1.30 -19.55 -15.30
CA PRO A 155 -0.32 -20.55 -15.69
C PRO A 155 0.55 -21.00 -14.50
N PRO A 156 0.96 -22.28 -14.41
CA PRO A 156 1.79 -22.76 -13.30
C PRO A 156 3.16 -22.07 -13.20
N SER A 157 3.63 -21.43 -14.27
CA SER A 157 4.86 -20.63 -14.28
C SER A 157 4.69 -19.26 -13.61
N TYR A 158 3.45 -18.76 -13.49
CA TYR A 158 3.13 -17.44 -12.95
C TYR A 158 2.94 -17.52 -11.43
N VAL A 159 2.99 -16.38 -10.76
CA VAL A 159 2.68 -16.26 -9.33
C VAL A 159 1.22 -16.66 -9.10
N GLN A 160 0.98 -17.59 -8.17
CA GLN A 160 -0.36 -18.10 -7.91
C GLN A 160 -1.09 -17.23 -6.88
N GLU A 161 -2.41 -17.10 -7.02
CA GLU A 161 -3.25 -16.32 -6.09
C GLU A 161 -3.05 -16.78 -4.63
N ALA A 162 -3.03 -18.10 -4.41
CA ALA A 162 -2.83 -18.68 -3.09
C ALA A 162 -1.48 -18.30 -2.44
N ASP A 163 -0.43 -18.08 -3.25
CA ASP A 163 0.87 -17.63 -2.75
C ASP A 163 0.80 -16.17 -2.28
N VAL A 164 0.03 -15.34 -2.99
CA VAL A 164 -0.22 -13.93 -2.65
C VAL A 164 -1.05 -13.84 -1.38
N ASP A 165 -2.17 -14.56 -1.31
CA ASP A 165 -3.05 -14.61 -0.13
C ASP A 165 -2.28 -15.05 1.11
N LYS A 166 -1.45 -16.09 0.98
CA LYS A 166 -0.59 -16.56 2.06
C LYS A 166 0.36 -15.47 2.54
N LEU A 167 1.03 -14.75 1.64
CA LEU A 167 1.91 -13.64 2.01
C LEU A 167 1.13 -12.55 2.75
N LEU A 168 -0.01 -12.12 2.21
CA LEU A 168 -0.84 -11.07 2.78
C LEU A 168 -1.33 -11.43 4.19
N LEU A 169 -1.67 -12.69 4.43
CA LEU A 169 -2.06 -13.20 5.74
C LEU A 169 -0.87 -13.39 6.68
N ASP A 170 0.25 -13.93 6.20
CA ASP A 170 1.46 -14.13 7.01
C ASP A 170 1.98 -12.79 7.55
N VAL A 171 1.90 -11.73 6.75
CA VAL A 171 2.29 -10.36 7.17
C VAL A 171 1.39 -9.84 8.28
N VAL A 172 0.15 -10.33 8.40
CA VAL A 172 -0.85 -9.86 9.36
C VAL A 172 -0.89 -10.73 10.63
N TYR A 173 -0.69 -12.03 10.51
CA TYR A 173 -0.98 -13.01 11.57
C TYR A 173 0.23 -13.74 12.14
N LYS A 174 1.39 -13.71 11.47
CA LYS A 174 2.55 -14.49 11.92
C LYS A 174 3.32 -13.77 13.02
N ASP A 175 3.55 -14.47 14.13
CA ASP A 175 4.18 -13.89 15.33
C ASP A 175 5.56 -13.25 15.07
N PRO A 176 5.90 -12.16 15.79
CA PRO A 176 7.10 -11.33 15.57
C PRO A 176 8.45 -12.06 15.38
N PRO A 177 8.75 -13.20 16.05
CA PRO A 177 10.00 -13.94 15.84
C PRO A 177 10.14 -14.54 14.43
N THR A 178 9.02 -14.72 13.72
CA THR A 178 8.96 -15.37 12.40
C THR A 178 8.19 -14.57 11.34
N GLY A 179 7.65 -13.40 11.71
CA GLY A 179 6.90 -12.45 10.89
C GLY A 179 7.44 -11.01 10.94
N LEU A 180 6.67 -10.05 10.40
CA LEU A 180 7.04 -8.62 10.32
C LEU A 180 6.69 -7.87 11.61
N GLY A 181 7.27 -8.29 12.73
CA GLY A 181 7.06 -7.79 14.12
C GLY A 181 6.57 -6.35 14.38
N TRP A 182 7.01 -5.34 13.63
CA TRP A 182 6.53 -3.96 13.83
C TRP A 182 5.05 -3.73 13.47
N LEU A 183 4.43 -4.67 12.74
CA LEU A 183 3.00 -4.69 12.43
C LEU A 183 2.13 -5.22 13.58
N HIS A 184 2.74 -5.75 14.65
CA HIS A 184 2.06 -6.58 15.64
C HIS A 184 2.24 -6.14 17.10
N ASP A 185 3.06 -5.11 17.39
CA ASP A 185 3.34 -4.68 18.75
C ASP A 185 2.19 -3.81 19.32
N ALA A 186 1.11 -4.47 19.75
CA ALA A 186 -0.03 -3.84 20.41
C ALA A 186 -0.49 -4.64 21.65
N PRO A 187 -1.10 -3.98 22.65
CA PRO A 187 -1.76 -4.67 23.76
C PRO A 187 -2.83 -5.64 23.24
N PRO A 188 -3.11 -6.78 23.91
CA PRO A 188 -4.07 -7.79 23.47
C PRO A 188 -5.44 -7.25 23.02
N ALA A 189 -5.93 -6.19 23.67
CA ALA A 189 -7.19 -5.55 23.36
C ALA A 189 -7.22 -4.84 21.99
N ASP A 190 -6.05 -4.43 21.48
CA ASP A 190 -5.91 -3.64 20.25
C ASP A 190 -5.32 -4.46 19.09
N VAL A 191 -4.99 -5.73 19.30
CA VAL A 191 -4.22 -6.55 18.33
C VAL A 191 -4.93 -6.61 16.97
N HIS A 192 -6.25 -6.82 16.93
CA HIS A 192 -7.00 -6.92 15.67
C HIS A 192 -7.03 -5.60 14.90
N ALA A 193 -7.45 -4.53 15.57
CA ALA A 193 -7.48 -3.18 15.03
C ALA A 193 -6.09 -2.71 14.54
N TYR A 194 -5.04 -3.04 15.29
CA TYR A 194 -3.66 -2.74 14.95
C TYR A 194 -3.17 -3.53 13.74
N ARG A 195 -3.50 -4.83 13.67
CA ARG A 195 -3.19 -5.70 12.51
C ARG A 195 -3.87 -5.20 11.24
N VAL A 196 -5.14 -4.84 11.31
CA VAL A 196 -5.90 -4.27 10.18
C VAL A 196 -5.28 -2.94 9.74
N ALA A 197 -5.03 -2.04 10.69
CA ALA A 197 -4.46 -0.74 10.38
C ALA A 197 -3.12 -0.88 9.65
N ASN A 198 -2.25 -1.77 10.12
CA ASN A 198 -0.89 -1.91 9.60
C ASN A 198 -0.77 -2.92 8.44
N ALA A 199 -1.82 -3.66 8.08
CA ALA A 199 -1.82 -4.59 6.95
C ALA A 199 -1.35 -3.94 5.64
N LEU A 200 -0.72 -4.72 4.76
CA LEU A 200 -0.34 -4.24 3.44
C LEU A 200 -1.57 -3.80 2.65
N MET A 201 -1.41 -2.76 1.84
CA MET A 201 -2.30 -2.57 0.68
C MET A 201 -1.88 -3.58 -0.39
N PHE A 202 -2.82 -4.17 -1.11
CA PHE A 202 -2.50 -5.04 -2.24
C PHE A 202 -3.10 -4.47 -3.53
N ALA A 203 -2.28 -4.26 -4.55
CA ALA A 203 -2.72 -3.75 -5.84
C ALA A 203 -2.39 -4.75 -6.95
N ARG A 204 -3.34 -5.06 -7.82
CA ARG A 204 -3.10 -5.71 -9.11
C ARG A 204 -3.12 -4.66 -10.19
N SER A 205 -2.07 -4.60 -11.00
CA SER A 205 -1.86 -3.47 -11.92
C SER A 205 -1.27 -3.90 -13.25
N SER A 206 -1.56 -3.09 -14.26
CA SER A 206 -0.86 -3.08 -15.53
C SER A 206 -0.39 -1.68 -15.82
N ALA A 207 0.93 -1.49 -15.85
CA ALA A 207 1.50 -0.25 -16.39
C ALA A 207 1.19 -0.09 -17.89
N MET A 208 0.95 -1.19 -18.62
CA MET A 208 0.66 -1.14 -20.06
C MET A 208 -0.72 -0.56 -20.34
N THR A 209 -1.75 -0.97 -19.58
CA THR A 209 -3.12 -0.50 -19.76
C THR A 209 -3.52 0.63 -18.82
N ASN A 210 -2.68 0.94 -17.83
CA ASN A 210 -2.98 1.80 -16.68
C ASN A 210 -4.10 1.28 -15.77
N ASP A 211 -4.53 0.03 -15.92
CA ASP A 211 -5.55 -0.56 -15.05
C ASP A 211 -4.95 -0.92 -13.69
N CYS A 212 -5.72 -0.72 -12.64
CA CYS A 212 -5.35 -1.15 -11.29
C CYS A 212 -6.56 -1.50 -10.44
N GLU A 213 -6.49 -2.61 -9.74
CA GLU A 213 -7.43 -2.99 -8.68
C GLU A 213 -6.72 -2.91 -7.34
N LEU A 214 -7.28 -2.18 -6.38
CA LEU A 214 -6.76 -2.09 -5.03
C LEU A 214 -7.59 -2.96 -4.07
N PHE A 215 -6.90 -3.64 -3.16
CA PHE A 215 -7.46 -4.45 -2.10
C PHE A 215 -6.88 -4.02 -0.75
N GLU A 216 -7.74 -3.90 0.24
CA GLU A 216 -7.36 -3.53 1.61
C GLU A 216 -7.97 -4.50 2.60
N LEU A 217 -7.23 -4.78 3.67
CA LEU A 217 -7.72 -5.61 4.75
C LEU A 217 -8.78 -4.87 5.56
N ASN A 218 -9.97 -5.46 5.71
CA ASN A 218 -11.09 -4.90 6.44
C ASN A 218 -11.73 -5.93 7.39
N GLU A 219 -12.37 -5.44 8.45
CA GLU A 219 -13.23 -6.25 9.33
C GLU A 219 -14.57 -6.53 8.62
N ARG A 220 -14.91 -7.81 8.41
CA ARG A 220 -16.26 -8.17 7.97
C ARG A 220 -17.18 -8.30 9.17
N LYS A 221 -18.23 -7.49 9.20
CA LYS A 221 -19.38 -7.76 10.05
C LYS A 221 -20.07 -9.00 9.50
N ALA A 222 -20.07 -10.10 10.25
CA ALA A 222 -20.87 -11.27 9.91
C ALA A 222 -22.34 -10.85 9.84
N ALA A 223 -22.87 -10.66 8.63
CA ALA A 223 -24.29 -10.44 8.42
C ALA A 223 -25.00 -11.80 8.57
N THR A 224 -25.55 -12.02 9.77
CA THR A 224 -26.68 -12.88 10.12
C THR A 224 -26.92 -14.14 9.27
N VAL A 225 -26.42 -15.29 9.73
CA VAL A 225 -27.22 -16.52 9.75
C VAL A 225 -27.12 -17.07 11.16
N HIS A 226 -28.26 -17.09 11.84
CA HIS A 226 -28.45 -17.68 13.16
C HIS A 226 -28.19 -19.19 13.05
N GLU A 227 -27.20 -19.72 13.77
CA GLU A 227 -27.38 -20.72 14.83
C GLU A 227 -26.05 -21.42 15.19
N MET A 228 -25.73 -21.31 16.48
CA MET A 228 -25.20 -22.40 17.30
C MET A 228 -23.89 -23.04 16.82
N PHE A 229 -22.75 -22.36 17.01
CA PHE A 229 -21.55 -22.91 17.66
C PHE A 229 -20.52 -21.77 17.85
N GLN A 230 -19.68 -21.92 18.88
CA GLN A 230 -18.83 -20.90 19.50
C GLN A 230 -17.86 -20.15 18.57
N GLN A 231 -17.54 -18.92 19.02
CA GLN A 231 -16.54 -17.95 18.56
C GLN A 231 -16.97 -17.01 17.43
N GLN A 232 -17.45 -15.82 17.83
CA GLN A 232 -17.43 -14.62 16.98
C GLN A 232 -15.97 -14.28 16.65
N SER A 233 -15.44 -14.86 15.57
CA SER A 233 -14.33 -14.25 14.86
C SER A 233 -14.92 -13.30 13.84
N ASP A 234 -14.76 -11.99 14.02
CA ASP A 234 -14.91 -11.06 12.92
C ASP A 234 -14.01 -11.55 11.77
N ALA A 235 -14.60 -12.00 10.66
CA ALA A 235 -13.85 -12.60 9.56
C ALA A 235 -13.13 -11.48 8.79
N ILE A 236 -11.93 -11.12 9.22
CA ILE A 236 -11.10 -10.12 8.53
C ILE A 236 -10.70 -10.65 7.14
N GLY A 237 -10.77 -9.81 6.11
CA GLY A 237 -10.42 -10.21 4.74
C GLY A 237 -9.99 -9.04 3.87
N TYR A 238 -9.25 -9.33 2.80
CA TYR A 238 -8.95 -8.33 1.77
C TYR A 238 -10.19 -8.10 0.91
N GLU A 239 -10.57 -6.83 0.75
CA GLU A 239 -11.74 -6.40 0.00
C GLU A 239 -11.32 -5.39 -1.07
N LYS A 240 -11.95 -5.47 -2.24
CA LYS A 240 -11.68 -4.56 -3.35
C LYS A 240 -12.19 -3.16 -3.01
N THR A 241 -11.38 -2.15 -3.31
CA THR A 241 -11.76 -0.74 -3.24
C THR A 241 -12.25 -0.29 -4.61
N ASP A 242 -13.57 -0.32 -4.83
CA ASP A 242 -14.21 -0.14 -6.16
C ASP A 242 -13.86 1.17 -6.88
N THR A 243 -13.49 2.21 -6.13
CA THR A 243 -13.13 3.52 -6.71
C THR A 243 -11.72 3.56 -7.29
N VAL A 244 -10.87 2.58 -6.99
CA VAL A 244 -9.51 2.52 -7.51
C VAL A 244 -9.49 1.62 -8.73
N THR A 245 -9.36 2.27 -9.89
CA THR A 245 -9.39 1.62 -11.21
C THR A 245 -8.11 1.82 -12.03
N SER A 246 -7.19 2.69 -11.57
CA SER A 246 -5.97 3.01 -12.30
C SER A 246 -4.73 3.07 -11.41
N VAL A 247 -3.55 2.97 -12.01
CA VAL A 247 -2.27 3.05 -11.27
C VAL A 247 -2.17 4.39 -10.53
N THR A 248 -2.64 5.47 -11.15
CA THR A 248 -2.75 6.80 -10.51
C THR A 248 -3.62 6.75 -9.26
N HIS A 249 -4.85 6.22 -9.34
CA HIS A 249 -5.75 6.15 -8.19
C HIS A 249 -5.18 5.28 -7.06
N ALA A 250 -4.44 4.22 -7.38
CA ALA A 250 -3.76 3.40 -6.36
C ALA A 250 -2.63 4.15 -5.66
N ILE A 251 -1.82 4.93 -6.39
CA ILE A 251 -0.78 5.77 -5.81
C ILE A 251 -1.40 6.87 -4.93
N GLU A 252 -2.49 7.51 -5.39
CA GLU A 252 -3.22 8.51 -4.60
C GLU A 252 -3.77 7.90 -3.30
N ALA A 253 -4.35 6.71 -3.37
CA ALA A 253 -4.83 5.94 -2.22
C ALA A 253 -3.70 5.68 -1.21
N LEU A 254 -2.51 5.30 -1.68
CA LEU A 254 -1.33 5.14 -0.81
C LEU A 254 -0.93 6.45 -0.12
N VAL A 255 -0.87 7.56 -0.88
CA VAL A 255 -0.52 8.88 -0.33
C VAL A 255 -1.53 9.31 0.73
N LEU A 256 -2.82 9.11 0.49
CA LEU A 256 -3.87 9.39 1.46
C LEU A 256 -3.74 8.54 2.71
N ARG A 257 -3.37 7.25 2.57
CA ARG A 257 -3.10 6.37 3.72
C ARG A 257 -1.95 6.86 4.58
N ILE A 258 -0.86 7.29 3.95
CA ILE A 258 0.30 7.86 4.64
C ILE A 258 -0.09 9.15 5.36
N TYR A 259 -0.82 10.05 4.68
CA TYR A 259 -1.26 11.33 5.22
C TYR A 259 -2.18 11.17 6.43
N GLU A 260 -3.18 10.30 6.36
CA GLU A 260 -4.08 10.09 7.50
C GLU A 260 -3.34 9.45 8.67
N ARG A 261 -2.42 8.53 8.41
CA ARG A 261 -1.61 7.91 9.48
C ARG A 261 -0.61 8.87 10.12
N SER A 262 -0.03 9.80 9.36
CA SER A 262 0.94 10.75 9.92
C SER A 262 0.30 11.72 10.93
N LYS A 263 -1.01 11.99 10.81
CA LYS A 263 -1.76 12.78 11.81
C LYS A 263 -1.80 12.11 13.18
N ASP A 264 -1.85 10.78 13.21
CA ASP A 264 -1.85 10.01 14.44
C ASP A 264 -0.44 9.84 15.04
N MET A 265 0.62 9.93 14.22
CA MET A 265 2.02 9.74 14.66
C MET A 265 2.54 10.87 15.56
N ASN A 266 1.95 12.07 15.50
CA ASN A 266 2.36 13.23 16.32
C ASN A 266 1.86 13.18 17.78
N ALA A 267 0.99 12.24 18.14
CA ALA A 267 0.54 12.06 19.52
C ALA A 267 1.45 11.07 20.27
N ASN A 268 2.64 11.51 20.71
CA ASN A 268 3.56 10.74 21.55
C ASN A 268 3.97 9.34 21.03
N GLY A 269 4.34 9.22 19.75
CA GLY A 269 5.35 8.25 19.28
C GLY A 269 5.08 6.77 19.55
N SER A 270 3.85 6.35 19.83
CA SER A 270 3.52 4.94 19.89
C SER A 270 2.01 4.76 19.76
N LYS A 271 1.65 4.02 18.70
CA LYS A 271 0.32 3.47 18.39
C LYS A 271 -0.55 4.40 17.55
N VAL A 272 -0.64 4.05 16.27
CA VAL A 272 -1.79 4.33 15.42
C VAL A 272 -3.05 3.98 16.24
N LYS A 273 -3.94 4.96 16.48
CA LYS A 273 -5.27 4.64 17.00
C LYS A 273 -5.91 3.72 15.97
N GLY A 274 -6.11 2.45 16.30
CA GLY A 274 -6.55 1.38 15.40
C GLY A 274 -7.97 1.56 14.83
N ARG A 275 -8.29 2.69 14.22
CA ARG A 275 -9.52 2.85 13.47
C ARG A 275 -9.32 2.20 12.10
N PRO A 276 -10.21 1.30 11.66
CA PRO A 276 -10.22 0.79 10.30
C PRO A 276 -10.20 1.96 9.33
N PHE A 277 -9.19 1.97 8.47
CA PHE A 277 -8.97 3.02 7.51
C PHE A 277 -9.89 2.79 6.31
N LYS A 278 -10.71 3.79 5.96
CA LYS A 278 -11.51 3.79 4.73
C LYS A 278 -11.08 4.99 3.89
N ILE A 279 -10.30 4.74 2.84
CA ILE A 279 -9.80 5.76 1.90
C ILE A 279 -10.97 6.52 1.26
N VAL A 280 -12.12 5.86 1.15
CA VAL A 280 -13.29 6.39 0.45
C VAL A 280 -14.54 6.19 1.30
N PRO A 281 -15.30 7.26 1.61
CA PRO A 281 -16.63 7.12 2.19
C PRO A 281 -17.50 6.34 1.20
N LYS A 282 -18.25 5.33 1.68
CA LYS A 282 -19.33 4.76 0.86
C LYS A 282 -20.23 5.92 0.41
N PRO A 283 -20.71 5.95 -0.85
CA PRO A 283 -21.77 6.89 -1.21
C PRO A 283 -22.89 6.73 -0.18
N LYS A 284 -23.36 7.86 0.38
CA LYS A 284 -24.56 7.83 1.20
C LYS A 284 -25.64 7.27 0.29
N HIS A 285 -26.13 6.06 0.59
CA HIS A 285 -27.43 5.67 0.06
C HIS A 285 -28.38 6.74 0.57
N GLU A 286 -28.96 7.50 -0.36
CA GLU A 286 -30.11 8.33 -0.05
C GLU A 286 -31.13 7.41 0.61
N GLU A 287 -31.38 7.61 1.90
CA GLU A 287 -32.57 7.09 2.54
C GLU A 287 -33.74 7.65 1.74
N VAL A 288 -34.28 6.83 0.84
CA VAL A 288 -35.59 7.07 0.26
C VAL A 288 -36.53 7.03 1.45
N SER A 289 -36.89 8.20 1.96
CA SER A 289 -37.98 8.35 2.89
C SER A 289 -39.23 7.82 2.20
N GLU A 290 -39.63 6.59 2.53
CA GLU A 290 -41.00 6.14 2.35
C GLU A 290 -41.87 7.03 3.25
N ALA A 291 -42.26 8.18 2.72
CA ALA A 291 -43.46 8.87 3.14
C ALA A 291 -44.64 7.97 2.71
N CYS A 292 -44.93 7.00 3.56
CA CYS A 292 -46.11 6.17 3.47
C CYS A 292 -47.32 7.09 3.65
N CYS A 293 -48.19 7.11 2.65
CA CYS A 293 -49.51 7.71 2.70
C CYS A 293 -50.27 7.24 3.94
N SER A 294 -50.88 8.18 4.66
CA SER A 294 -52.02 7.95 5.55
C SER A 294 -52.85 9.23 5.57
#